data_AF-A0A933TKL9-F1
#
_entry.id   AF-A0A933TKL9-F1
#
_cell.length_a   1.000
_cell.length_b   1.000
_cell.length_c   1.000
_cell.angle_alpha   90.00
_cell.angle_beta   90.00
_cell.angle_gamma   90.00
#
_symmetry.space_group_name_H-M   'P 1'
#
loop_
_entity.id
_entity.type
_entity.pdbx_description
1 polymer ?
#
loop_
_entity_poly.entity_id
_entity_poly.type
_entity_poly.pdbx_seq_one_letter_code
_entity_poly.pdbx_strand_id
1 'polypeptide(L)'
;MSEQGAAPVARKRRPLGCLARLVVVAAIMVAVVVGIGTIFDQGDSARPVRGYNAGPADAYQPATVNYVEQTHAYIVRLADGGYLALYDRPTKQQELRNDCRVAFIDDAGIGTLEPLPGIKGAFVEQCGDSRAVWRADGAFAFGAGYGDLDRFRTSINAQGELIIDTDNRTCTRSRGVIGLPPFDVRTCRGAD
;
A
#
# COMPACT_ATOMS: atom_id res chain seq x y z
N MET A 1 46.68 -92.46 -31.33
CA MET A 1 45.32 -91.88 -31.25
C MET A 1 45.26 -91.18 -29.90
N SER A 2 45.81 -89.97 -29.79
CA SER A 2 45.17 -88.67 -30.06
C SER A 2 44.01 -88.41 -29.12
N GLU A 3 44.25 -87.79 -27.96
CA GLU A 3 43.23 -86.98 -27.30
C GLU A 3 43.87 -85.71 -26.72
N GLN A 4 43.25 -84.59 -27.08
CA GLN A 4 43.74 -83.23 -27.02
C GLN A 4 43.41 -82.59 -25.67
N GLY A 5 44.33 -81.78 -25.15
CA GLY A 5 44.07 -80.89 -24.03
C GLY A 5 43.10 -79.76 -24.40
N ALA A 6 42.16 -79.47 -23.51
CA ALA A 6 41.29 -78.29 -23.60
C ALA A 6 41.61 -77.35 -22.42
N ALA A 7 42.11 -76.16 -22.75
CA ALA A 7 42.28 -75.05 -21.81
C ALA A 7 40.96 -74.29 -21.58
N PRO A 8 40.68 -73.77 -20.38
CA PRO A 8 39.49 -72.96 -20.14
C PRO A 8 39.66 -71.53 -20.67
N VAL A 9 38.67 -71.07 -21.44
CA VAL A 9 38.58 -69.70 -21.95
C VAL A 9 38.11 -68.74 -20.86
N ALA A 10 38.93 -67.75 -20.53
CA ALA A 10 38.58 -66.68 -19.58
C ALA A 10 37.52 -65.72 -20.17
N ARG A 11 36.36 -65.63 -19.52
CA ARG A 11 35.29 -64.66 -19.85
C ARG A 11 35.68 -63.25 -19.41
N LYS A 12 36.02 -62.40 -20.38
CA LYS A 12 36.32 -60.96 -20.20
C LYS A 12 35.04 -60.19 -19.84
N ARG A 13 34.84 -59.85 -18.55
CA ARG A 13 33.76 -58.95 -18.09
C ARG A 13 34.05 -57.53 -18.58
N ARG A 14 33.14 -56.94 -19.38
CA ARG A 14 33.24 -55.55 -19.85
C ARG A 14 32.81 -54.58 -18.74
N PRO A 15 33.49 -53.42 -18.56
CA PRO A 15 33.17 -52.48 -17.49
C PRO A 15 32.03 -51.55 -17.92
N LEU A 16 30.82 -51.80 -17.41
CA LEU A 16 29.63 -50.94 -17.54
C LEU A 16 29.67 -49.68 -16.62
N GLY A 17 30.82 -49.38 -16.02
CA GLY A 17 30.95 -48.40 -14.93
C GLY A 17 30.95 -46.92 -15.33
N CYS A 18 31.20 -46.57 -16.60
CA CYS A 18 31.22 -45.16 -17.02
C CYS A 18 29.83 -44.60 -17.35
N LEU A 19 28.95 -45.42 -17.95
CA LEU A 19 27.63 -44.97 -18.37
C LEU A 19 26.69 -44.77 -17.17
N ALA A 20 26.77 -45.63 -16.15
CA ALA A 20 26.00 -45.48 -14.93
C ALA A 20 26.36 -44.21 -14.14
N ARG A 21 27.65 -43.80 -14.15
CA ARG A 21 28.09 -42.56 -13.48
C ARG A 21 27.57 -41.31 -14.18
N LEU A 22 27.52 -41.30 -15.50
CA LEU A 22 26.98 -40.17 -16.28
C LEU A 22 25.48 -39.96 -16.04
N VAL A 23 24.71 -41.04 -15.96
CA VAL A 23 23.26 -40.96 -15.70
C VAL A 23 22.97 -40.43 -14.30
N VAL A 24 23.73 -40.85 -13.28
CA VAL A 24 23.56 -40.36 -11.90
C VAL A 24 23.89 -38.86 -11.80
N VAL A 25 24.97 -38.40 -12.44
CA VAL A 25 25.34 -36.97 -12.43
C VAL A 25 24.28 -36.11 -13.13
N ALA A 26 23.73 -36.57 -14.26
CA ALA A 26 22.67 -35.87 -14.96
C ALA A 26 21.38 -35.77 -14.12
N ALA A 27 21.00 -36.86 -13.44
CA ALA A 27 19.83 -36.88 -12.56
C ALA A 27 19.99 -35.92 -11.36
N ILE A 28 21.18 -35.86 -10.76
CA ILE A 28 21.48 -34.92 -9.67
C ILE A 28 21.41 -33.47 -10.16
N MET A 29 21.99 -33.17 -11.33
CA MET A 29 21.92 -31.82 -11.91
C MET A 29 20.48 -31.39 -12.19
N VAL A 30 19.64 -32.28 -12.73
CA VAL A 30 18.20 -31.98 -12.95
C VAL A 30 17.48 -31.76 -11.63
N ALA A 31 17.72 -32.59 -10.61
CA ALA A 31 17.11 -32.41 -9.28
C ALA A 31 17.55 -31.11 -8.61
N VAL A 32 18.81 -30.70 -8.77
CA VAL A 32 19.33 -29.43 -8.25
C VAL A 32 18.71 -28.25 -9.00
N VAL A 33 18.61 -28.30 -10.33
CA VAL A 33 17.98 -27.24 -11.12
C VAL A 33 16.48 -27.10 -10.80
N VAL A 34 15.76 -28.22 -10.67
CA VAL A 34 14.33 -28.21 -10.28
C VAL A 34 14.15 -27.72 -8.84
N GLY A 35 14.98 -28.17 -7.90
CA GLY A 35 14.95 -27.71 -6.51
C GLY A 35 15.27 -26.22 -6.37
N ILE A 36 16.26 -25.72 -7.10
CA ILE A 36 16.57 -24.29 -7.17
C ILE A 36 15.40 -23.51 -7.79
N GLY A 37 14.82 -24.01 -8.89
CA GLY A 37 13.63 -23.41 -9.51
C GLY A 37 12.45 -23.25 -8.54
N THR A 38 12.20 -24.23 -7.67
CA THR A 38 11.14 -24.15 -6.65
C THR A 38 11.45 -23.22 -5.47
N ILE A 39 12.73 -22.91 -5.22
CA ILE A 39 13.13 -21.98 -4.15
C ILE A 39 13.01 -20.52 -4.64
N PHE A 40 13.20 -20.27 -5.93
CA PHE A 40 13.08 -18.93 -6.52
C PHE A 40 11.66 -18.57 -6.99
N ASP A 41 10.71 -19.50 -7.00
CA ASP A 41 9.29 -19.24 -7.29
C ASP A 41 8.48 -18.79 -6.03
N GLN A 42 9.13 -18.65 -4.87
CA GLN A 42 8.56 -17.95 -3.71
C GLN A 42 8.87 -16.45 -3.73
N GLY A 43 8.98 -15.88 -4.92
CA GLY A 43 9.17 -14.46 -5.17
C GLY A 43 7.86 -13.68 -5.12
N ASP A 44 7.22 -13.61 -3.97
CA ASP A 44 7.02 -12.33 -3.30
C ASP A 44 6.54 -12.62 -1.89
N SER A 45 7.29 -12.11 -0.92
CA SER A 45 6.87 -12.17 0.46
C SER A 45 5.53 -11.46 0.57
N ALA A 46 4.44 -12.21 0.72
CA ALA A 46 3.18 -11.73 1.21
C ALA A 46 3.42 -11.20 2.63
N ARG A 47 4.05 -10.03 2.73
CA ARG A 47 3.95 -9.20 3.92
C ARG A 47 2.45 -9.03 4.10
N PRO A 48 1.87 -9.42 5.24
CA PRO A 48 0.47 -9.14 5.49
C PRO A 48 0.27 -7.67 5.21
N VAL A 49 -0.71 -7.36 4.35
CA VAL A 49 -1.04 -6.00 3.96
C VAL A 49 -1.23 -5.22 5.26
N ARG A 50 -0.25 -4.39 5.61
CA ARG A 50 -0.35 -3.53 6.78
C ARG A 50 -1.27 -2.39 6.39
N GLY A 51 -2.46 -2.39 6.96
CA GLY A 51 -3.47 -1.39 6.67
C GLY A 51 -4.86 -1.98 6.46
N TYR A 52 -5.80 -1.08 6.20
CA TYR A 52 -7.18 -1.40 5.89
C TYR A 52 -7.34 -1.59 4.37
N ASN A 53 -7.96 -2.70 3.97
CA ASN A 53 -8.35 -2.93 2.58
C ASN A 53 -9.69 -2.23 2.31
N ALA A 54 -9.64 -1.16 1.50
CA ALA A 54 -10.79 -0.36 1.12
C ALA A 54 -11.52 -0.91 -0.13
N GLY A 55 -11.21 -2.14 -0.55
CA GLY A 55 -11.84 -2.81 -1.67
C GLY A 55 -11.20 -2.47 -3.03
N PRO A 56 -11.85 -2.88 -4.13
CA PRO A 56 -11.32 -2.69 -5.48
C PRO A 56 -11.07 -1.21 -5.80
N ALA A 57 -9.88 -0.90 -6.31
CA ALA A 57 -9.50 0.48 -6.59
C ALA A 57 -10.34 1.08 -7.74
N ASP A 58 -10.74 0.26 -8.72
CA ASP A 58 -11.60 0.64 -9.85
C ASP A 58 -13.06 0.92 -9.47
N ALA A 59 -13.50 0.56 -8.25
CA ALA A 59 -14.81 0.93 -7.74
C ALA A 59 -14.94 2.45 -7.46
N TYR A 60 -13.81 3.15 -7.29
CA TYR A 60 -13.77 4.58 -7.03
C TYR A 60 -13.70 5.37 -8.34
N GLN A 61 -14.80 6.04 -8.71
CA GLN A 61 -14.84 6.89 -9.90
C GLN A 61 -13.85 8.05 -9.80
N PRO A 62 -13.19 8.46 -10.89
CA PRO A 62 -12.33 9.66 -10.89
C PRO A 62 -13.07 10.90 -10.40
N ALA A 63 -12.35 11.79 -9.72
CA ALA A 63 -12.87 13.04 -9.15
C ALA A 63 -14.04 12.83 -8.16
N THR A 64 -13.95 11.82 -7.30
CA THR A 64 -14.95 11.56 -6.24
C THR A 64 -14.35 11.49 -4.85
N VAL A 65 -15.20 11.72 -3.85
CA VAL A 65 -14.88 11.62 -2.43
C VAL A 65 -15.80 10.58 -1.80
N ASN A 66 -15.23 9.56 -1.15
CA ASN A 66 -15.97 8.46 -0.55
C ASN A 66 -15.55 8.32 0.91
N TYR A 67 -16.51 8.19 1.83
CA TYR A 67 -16.21 8.02 3.25
C TYR A 67 -16.11 6.53 3.62
N VAL A 68 -15.08 6.19 4.40
CA VAL A 68 -14.85 4.85 4.95
C VAL A 68 -14.92 4.92 6.46
N GLU A 69 -16.03 4.43 7.00
CA GLU A 69 -16.35 4.51 8.42
C GLU A 69 -15.34 3.75 9.29
N GLN A 70 -14.91 2.57 8.86
CA GLN A 70 -14.03 1.68 9.64
C GLN A 70 -12.66 2.31 9.94
N THR A 71 -12.20 3.22 9.08
CA THR A 71 -10.93 3.93 9.25
C THR A 71 -11.11 5.41 9.58
N HIS A 72 -12.36 5.89 9.69
CA HIS A 72 -12.66 7.30 9.87
C HIS A 72 -11.92 8.18 8.85
N ALA A 73 -11.96 7.78 7.58
CA ALA A 73 -11.19 8.43 6.53
C ALA A 73 -12.01 8.64 5.27
N TYR A 74 -11.70 9.71 4.55
CA TYR A 74 -12.18 9.95 3.20
C TYR A 74 -11.17 9.46 2.19
N ILE A 75 -11.63 8.65 1.24
CA ILE A 75 -10.89 8.31 0.03
C ILE A 75 -11.25 9.33 -1.05
N VAL A 76 -10.26 10.05 -1.53
CA VAL A 76 -10.38 11.00 -2.62
C VAL A 76 -9.72 10.39 -3.84
N ARG A 77 -10.50 10.12 -4.87
CA ARG A 77 -9.98 9.73 -6.18
C ARG A 77 -9.78 10.98 -7.02
N LEU A 78 -8.54 11.29 -7.34
CA LEU A 78 -8.18 12.44 -8.17
C LEU A 78 -8.49 12.18 -9.65
N ALA A 79 -8.65 13.25 -10.43
CA ALA A 79 -8.94 13.15 -11.87
C ALA A 79 -7.81 12.49 -12.68
N ASP A 80 -6.57 12.59 -12.23
CA ASP A 80 -5.39 11.94 -12.81
C ASP A 80 -5.29 10.44 -12.45
N GLY A 81 -6.23 9.93 -11.65
CA GLY A 81 -6.27 8.55 -11.19
C GLY A 81 -5.57 8.30 -9.86
N GLY A 82 -4.93 9.30 -9.24
CA GLY A 82 -4.34 9.21 -7.92
C GLY A 82 -5.37 9.00 -6.80
N TYR A 83 -4.88 8.51 -5.65
CA TYR A 83 -5.69 8.31 -4.44
C TYR A 83 -5.08 9.09 -3.28
N LEU A 84 -5.96 9.67 -2.47
CA LEU A 84 -5.63 10.21 -1.15
C LEU A 84 -6.56 9.56 -0.13
N ALA A 85 -6.03 9.25 1.05
CA ALA A 85 -6.84 8.90 2.21
C ALA A 85 -6.64 9.99 3.28
N LEU A 86 -7.70 10.71 3.61
CA LEU A 86 -7.68 11.86 4.51
C LEU A 86 -8.41 11.50 5.80
N TYR A 87 -7.78 11.73 6.95
CA TYR A 87 -8.41 11.47 8.24
C TYR A 87 -9.52 12.49 8.50
N ASP A 88 -10.67 12.03 8.97
CA ASP A 88 -11.86 12.88 9.15
C ASP A 88 -11.76 13.81 10.37
N ARG A 89 -10.84 13.55 11.30
CA ARG A 89 -10.64 14.36 12.50
C ARG A 89 -9.50 15.35 12.26
N PRO A 90 -9.79 16.66 12.14
CA PRO A 90 -8.78 17.64 11.82
C PRO A 90 -7.79 17.80 12.99
N THR A 91 -6.55 18.19 12.69
CA THR A 91 -5.45 18.30 13.65
C THR A 91 -5.84 18.99 14.97
N LYS A 92 -6.56 20.12 14.87
CA LYS A 92 -7.03 20.87 16.04
C LYS A 92 -7.84 19.99 17.00
N GLN A 93 -8.77 19.22 16.47
CA GLN A 93 -9.67 18.40 17.28
C GLN A 93 -8.97 17.16 17.85
N GLN A 94 -7.91 16.69 17.19
CA GLN A 94 -7.00 15.69 17.76
C GLN A 94 -6.24 16.26 18.98
N GLU A 95 -5.67 17.46 18.86
CA GLU A 95 -4.96 18.12 19.97
C GLU A 95 -5.89 18.45 21.15
N LEU A 96 -7.10 18.93 20.85
CA LEU A 96 -8.11 19.28 21.86
C LEU A 96 -8.89 18.07 22.39
N ARG A 97 -8.69 16.87 21.84
CA ARG A 97 -9.41 15.63 22.19
C ARG A 97 -10.94 15.78 22.12
N ASN A 98 -11.43 16.45 21.08
CA ASN A 98 -12.87 16.67 20.85
C ASN A 98 -13.33 15.96 19.57
N ASP A 99 -14.60 15.58 19.50
CA ASP A 99 -15.12 14.61 18.51
C ASP A 99 -15.69 15.26 17.25
N CYS A 100 -15.51 16.58 17.10
CA CYS A 100 -15.84 17.27 15.86
C CYS A 100 -14.99 16.72 14.70
N ARG A 101 -15.67 16.40 13.60
CA ARG A 101 -15.10 15.80 12.38
C ARG A 101 -15.47 16.66 11.18
N VAL A 102 -14.69 16.51 10.12
CA VAL A 102 -14.99 17.15 8.83
C VAL A 102 -16.03 16.35 8.07
N ALA A 103 -16.90 17.06 7.36
CA ALA A 103 -17.79 16.52 6.34
C ALA A 103 -17.35 17.05 4.97
N PHE A 104 -17.46 16.22 3.93
CA PHE A 104 -17.35 16.74 2.56
C PHE A 104 -18.67 17.38 2.16
N ILE A 105 -18.62 18.62 1.66
CA ILE A 105 -19.78 19.40 1.22
C ILE A 105 -19.55 19.82 -0.22
N ASP A 106 -20.37 19.32 -1.14
CA ASP A 106 -20.18 19.44 -2.61
C ASP A 106 -20.19 20.88 -3.13
N ASP A 107 -20.87 21.80 -2.42
CA ASP A 107 -21.04 23.20 -2.78
C ASP A 107 -20.31 24.18 -1.84
N ALA A 108 -19.50 23.66 -0.91
CA ALA A 108 -18.72 24.51 -0.03
C ALA A 108 -17.58 25.21 -0.76
N GLY A 109 -17.47 26.53 -0.58
CA GLY A 109 -16.39 27.33 -1.14
C GLY A 109 -15.04 27.11 -0.45
N ILE A 110 -13.96 27.07 -1.24
CA ILE A 110 -12.57 26.88 -0.80
C ILE A 110 -11.75 28.19 -0.73
N GLY A 111 -12.44 29.33 -0.71
CA GLY A 111 -11.80 30.65 -0.59
C GLY A 111 -10.93 30.96 -1.81
N THR A 112 -9.65 31.21 -1.57
CA THR A 112 -8.67 31.60 -2.61
C THR A 112 -7.92 30.43 -3.22
N LEU A 113 -8.11 29.20 -2.74
CA LEU A 113 -7.46 28.03 -3.33
C LEU A 113 -8.10 27.69 -4.67
N GLU A 114 -7.28 27.20 -5.61
CA GLU A 114 -7.77 26.67 -6.88
C GLU A 114 -8.48 25.33 -6.64
N PRO A 115 -9.69 25.09 -7.19
CA PRO A 115 -10.37 23.80 -7.09
C PRO A 115 -9.57 22.69 -7.76
N LEU A 116 -9.74 21.46 -7.28
CA LEU A 116 -9.18 20.30 -7.98
C LEU A 116 -10.01 20.01 -9.24
N PRO A 117 -9.39 19.55 -10.34
CA PRO A 117 -10.12 19.15 -11.53
C PRO A 117 -11.23 18.15 -11.21
N GLY A 118 -12.47 18.49 -11.56
CA GLY A 118 -13.64 17.64 -11.37
C GLY A 118 -14.22 17.61 -9.94
N ILE A 119 -13.53 18.14 -8.92
CA ILE A 119 -14.02 18.14 -7.53
C ILE A 119 -14.31 19.58 -7.09
N LYS A 120 -15.59 19.90 -6.90
CA LYS A 120 -16.04 21.27 -6.57
C LYS A 120 -16.14 21.54 -5.06
N GLY A 121 -16.42 20.50 -4.28
CA GLY A 121 -16.67 20.63 -2.85
C GLY A 121 -15.43 20.82 -1.99
N ALA A 122 -15.67 20.96 -0.70
CA ALA A 122 -14.65 21.15 0.32
C ALA A 122 -14.94 20.28 1.54
N PHE A 123 -13.89 19.95 2.29
CA PHE A 123 -14.08 19.44 3.64
C PHE A 123 -14.36 20.61 4.57
N VAL A 124 -15.42 20.49 5.37
CA VAL A 124 -15.86 21.51 6.30
C VAL A 124 -15.97 20.89 7.68
N GLU A 125 -15.29 21.52 8.63
CA GLU A 125 -15.53 21.31 10.05
C GLU A 125 -16.45 22.42 10.54
N GLN A 126 -17.55 22.04 11.20
CA GLN A 126 -18.39 22.97 11.96
C GLN A 126 -18.48 22.45 13.39
N CYS A 127 -17.81 23.11 14.32
CA CYS A 127 -17.71 22.71 15.72
C CYS A 127 -18.15 23.87 16.62
N GLY A 128 -19.44 23.91 16.98
CA GLY A 128 -20.05 25.07 17.62
C GLY A 128 -19.95 26.30 16.70
N ASP A 129 -19.44 27.41 17.24
CA ASP A 129 -19.23 28.67 16.50
C ASP A 129 -17.93 28.68 15.66
N SER A 130 -17.11 27.62 15.77
CA SER A 130 -15.85 27.49 15.02
C SER A 130 -16.08 26.76 13.70
N ARG A 131 -15.56 27.35 12.61
CA ARG A 131 -15.56 26.73 11.27
C ARG A 131 -14.14 26.67 10.70
N ALA A 132 -13.83 25.58 10.01
CA ALA A 132 -12.62 25.45 9.22
C ALA A 132 -12.93 24.72 7.90
N VAL A 133 -12.19 25.06 6.85
CA VAL A 133 -12.40 24.56 5.49
C VAL A 133 -11.10 24.10 4.88
N TRP A 134 -11.13 22.96 4.20
CA TRP A 134 -10.03 22.40 3.43
C TRP A 134 -10.49 22.06 2.03
N ARG A 135 -9.61 22.21 1.06
CA ARG A 135 -9.83 21.70 -0.30
C ARG A 135 -9.90 20.17 -0.28
N ALA A 136 -10.47 19.58 -1.33
CA ALA A 136 -10.64 18.14 -1.47
C ALA A 136 -9.34 17.29 -1.41
N ASP A 137 -8.14 17.87 -1.50
CA ASP A 137 -6.88 17.16 -1.23
C ASP A 137 -6.45 17.25 0.24
N GLY A 138 -7.24 17.87 1.09
CA GLY A 138 -6.93 18.14 2.50
C GLY A 138 -6.07 19.38 2.72
N ALA A 139 -5.75 20.16 1.68
CA ALA A 139 -5.04 21.42 1.87
C ALA A 139 -5.91 22.44 2.63
N PHE A 140 -5.36 23.05 3.68
CA PHE A 140 -6.07 24.04 4.47
C PHE A 140 -6.38 25.28 3.64
N ALA A 141 -7.66 25.67 3.62
CA ALA A 141 -8.13 26.85 2.90
C ALA A 141 -8.22 28.06 3.84
N PHE A 142 -9.09 28.00 4.85
CA PHE A 142 -9.31 29.09 5.81
C PHE A 142 -10.09 28.64 7.05
N GLY A 143 -10.18 29.53 8.04
CA GLY A 143 -10.95 29.35 9.26
C GLY A 143 -10.08 28.97 10.46
N ALA A 144 -10.66 28.28 11.42
CA ALA A 144 -10.04 28.00 12.72
C ALA A 144 -9.34 26.63 12.80
N GLY A 145 -8.79 26.13 11.69
CA GLY A 145 -8.04 24.86 11.60
C GLY A 145 -6.55 25.03 11.87
N TYR A 146 -5.81 23.94 12.15
CA TYR A 146 -4.40 23.99 12.59
C TYR A 146 -3.40 23.63 11.48
N GLY A 147 -3.88 23.48 10.25
CA GLY A 147 -3.10 23.07 9.08
C GLY A 147 -3.90 22.11 8.20
N ASP A 148 -3.20 21.49 7.25
CA ASP A 148 -3.76 20.49 6.34
C ASP A 148 -4.35 19.29 7.09
N LEU A 149 -5.33 18.63 6.49
CA LEU A 149 -5.84 17.36 6.99
C LEU A 149 -4.73 16.30 6.96
N ASP A 150 -4.67 15.54 8.05
CA ASP A 150 -3.81 14.39 8.17
C ASP A 150 -4.14 13.36 7.08
N ARG A 151 -3.11 12.74 6.51
CA ARG A 151 -3.23 11.78 5.41
C ARG A 151 -2.70 10.43 5.82
N PHE A 152 -3.37 9.37 5.37
CA PHE A 152 -2.82 8.02 5.38
C PHE A 152 -2.14 7.75 4.05
N ARG A 153 -1.07 6.95 4.08
CA ARG A 153 -0.47 6.47 2.84
C ARG A 153 -1.42 5.48 2.17
N THR A 154 -1.59 5.60 0.86
CA THR A 154 -2.37 4.65 0.06
C THR A 154 -1.47 3.86 -0.89
N SER A 155 -1.83 2.63 -1.18
CA SER A 155 -1.22 1.82 -2.25
C SER A 155 -2.24 0.89 -2.87
N ILE A 156 -1.99 0.41 -4.09
CA ILE A 156 -2.77 -0.65 -4.71
C ILE A 156 -1.97 -1.94 -4.60
N ASN A 157 -2.58 -3.01 -4.08
CA ASN A 157 -1.92 -4.32 -3.98
C ASN A 157 -1.93 -5.07 -5.32
N ALA A 158 -1.35 -6.27 -5.35
CA ALA A 158 -1.30 -7.10 -6.56
C ALA A 158 -2.68 -7.55 -7.06
N GLN A 159 -3.70 -7.52 -6.19
CA GLN A 159 -5.08 -7.88 -6.50
C GLN A 159 -5.89 -6.70 -7.04
N GLY A 160 -5.30 -5.50 -7.17
CA GLY A 160 -6.00 -4.30 -7.61
C GLY A 160 -6.84 -3.63 -6.51
N GLU A 161 -6.63 -4.00 -5.25
CA GLU A 161 -7.35 -3.43 -4.10
C GLU A 161 -6.61 -2.22 -3.54
N LEU A 162 -7.37 -1.20 -3.14
CA LEU A 162 -6.86 -0.01 -2.49
C LEU A 162 -6.62 -0.28 -1.01
N ILE A 163 -5.37 -0.08 -0.59
CA ILE A 163 -4.92 -0.27 0.79
C ILE A 163 -4.65 1.10 1.42
N ILE A 164 -5.20 1.32 2.61
CA ILE A 164 -4.93 2.48 3.47
C ILE A 164 -3.99 2.04 4.60
N ASP A 165 -2.76 2.55 4.62
CA ASP A 165 -1.80 2.32 5.70
C ASP A 165 -2.16 3.14 6.93
N THR A 166 -2.93 2.52 7.84
CA THR A 166 -3.42 3.15 9.08
C THR A 166 -2.34 3.30 10.15
N ASP A 167 -1.18 2.64 9.97
CA ASP A 167 -0.07 2.72 10.93
C ASP A 167 0.79 3.98 10.71
N ASN A 168 0.74 4.55 9.51
CA ASN A 168 1.55 5.69 9.09
C ASN A 168 0.67 6.85 8.61
N ARG A 169 0.24 7.67 9.57
CA ARG A 169 -0.51 8.92 9.30
C ARG A 169 0.44 10.12 9.28
N THR A 170 0.25 11.07 8.37
CA THR A 170 0.90 12.39 8.49
C THR A 170 0.19 13.20 9.56
N CYS A 171 0.91 13.72 10.54
CA CYS A 171 0.43 14.77 11.43
C CYS A 171 0.91 16.12 10.94
N THR A 172 -0.02 17.01 10.67
CA THR A 172 0.26 18.43 10.45
C THR A 172 0.18 19.17 11.77
N ARG A 173 0.99 20.21 12.01
CA ARG A 173 0.88 21.09 13.19
C ARG A 173 1.22 22.53 12.82
N SER A 174 0.49 23.50 13.38
CA SER A 174 0.86 24.92 13.22
C SER A 174 2.13 25.27 14.02
N ARG A 175 3.02 26.07 13.39
CA ARG A 175 4.26 26.59 14.00
C ARG A 175 4.09 27.84 14.85
N GLY A 176 2.86 28.31 15.08
CA GLY A 176 2.62 29.40 16.02
C GLY A 176 1.24 30.03 15.88
N VAL A 177 0.83 30.39 14.67
CA VAL A 177 -0.48 30.98 14.43
C VAL A 177 -1.41 29.95 13.80
N ILE A 178 -2.54 29.71 14.46
CA ILE A 178 -3.60 28.81 14.02
C ILE A 178 -3.99 29.17 12.58
N GLY A 179 -3.98 28.17 11.70
CA GLY A 179 -4.43 28.31 10.31
C GLY A 179 -3.51 29.10 9.38
N LEU A 180 -2.31 29.51 9.83
CA LEU A 180 -1.35 30.18 8.95
C LEU A 180 -0.13 29.30 8.68
N PRO A 181 0.24 29.10 7.40
CA PRO A 181 1.48 28.41 7.05
C PRO A 181 2.71 29.22 7.51
N PRO A 182 3.88 28.58 7.68
CA PRO A 182 4.16 27.17 7.40
C PRO A 182 3.67 26.21 8.49
N PHE A 183 3.29 25.01 8.07
CA PHE A 183 2.93 23.90 8.96
C PHE A 183 4.09 22.92 9.10
N ASP A 184 4.25 22.35 10.29
CA ASP A 184 5.09 21.17 10.53
C ASP A 184 4.37 19.90 10.10
N VAL A 185 4.93 19.19 9.13
CA VAL A 185 4.40 17.89 8.68
C VAL A 185 5.37 16.80 9.09
N ARG A 186 4.88 15.80 9.82
CA ARG A 186 5.66 14.63 10.26
C ARG A 186 4.83 13.34 10.15
N THR A 187 5.48 12.19 10.11
CA THR A 187 4.76 10.91 10.25
C THR A 187 4.52 10.62 11.74
N CYS A 188 3.28 10.30 12.09
CA CYS A 188 2.88 9.80 13.39
C CYS A 188 2.51 8.32 13.30
N ARG A 189 2.75 7.59 14.39
CA ARG A 189 2.27 6.22 14.56
C ARG A 189 0.97 6.23 15.36
N GLY A 190 -0.04 5.52 14.85
CA GLY A 190 -1.29 5.25 15.57
C GLY A 190 -2.32 6.38 15.55
N ALA A 191 -3.59 5.99 15.64
CA ALA A 191 -4.72 6.87 15.90
C ALA A 191 -5.07 6.80 17.40
N ASP A 192 -4.23 7.41 18.23
CA ASP A 192 -4.55 7.63 19.65
C ASP A 192 -5.32 8.95 19.84
#